data_AF-A0A934DTT4-F1
#
_entry.id   AF-A0A934DTT4-F1
#
_cell.length_a   1.000
_cell.length_b   1.000
_cell.length_c   1.000
_cell.angle_alpha   90.00
_cell.angle_beta   90.00
_cell.angle_gamma   90.00
#
_symmetry.space_group_name_H-M   'P 1'
#
loop_
_entity.id
_entity.type
_entity.pdbx_description
1 polymer ?
#
loop_
_entity_poly.entity_id
_entity_poly.type
_entity_poly.pdbx_seq_one_letter_code
_entity_poly.pdbx_strand_id
1 'polypeptide(L)'
;MFPSKAQHWVRCLMVAAGLALPGLTACSTGADAEASNQSSPHPAADAGNKAGSSKDGGLALGDGKADDPSQKSCDNSLDTEGCPCTQKDATRACYSGPSAQAGIGQCKKGTQTCKSSTQGEFSKGVWSACEGSGAPLTCAQAKATCGTASDGCGGQIQCGDPCPQCTPGSQTFSAAGSYDFTVPGFDKLTVELWGGGGGGAAYSQVDSPTPGGSSSFNSTVVAGGGKDGASGAAGGVASGGTINTPGGAGKGIPGGDSPNGGKGGSTATQLDACGSMMYGSPSGDGENGYAPGGGGMGDITCQLSWWTYQGWGFYGVGAGAGAFASITYSAGELKAGSQVPIVVGEGGRGSKGATSSGPAGTGKNPGYYTAGDGAPGQVTITWTCL
;
A
#
# COMPACT_ATOMS: atom_id res chain seq x y z
N MET A 1 -37.11 -36.75 10.54
CA MET A 1 -36.72 -35.62 9.67
C MET A 1 -35.39 -35.09 10.16
N PHE A 2 -34.30 -35.49 9.51
CA PHE A 2 -32.95 -34.99 9.71
C PHE A 2 -32.53 -34.25 8.43
N PRO A 3 -31.89 -33.07 8.50
CA PRO A 3 -31.10 -32.60 7.38
C PRO A 3 -29.62 -32.91 7.61
N SER A 4 -29.05 -33.64 6.65
CA SER A 4 -27.65 -34.01 6.55
C SER A 4 -26.77 -32.82 6.17
N LYS A 5 -25.62 -32.70 6.83
CA LYS A 5 -24.49 -31.86 6.43
C LYS A 5 -23.80 -32.47 5.19
N ALA A 6 -23.58 -31.67 4.15
CA ALA A 6 -22.73 -32.03 3.01
C ALA A 6 -21.48 -31.15 3.03
N GLN A 7 -20.34 -31.75 3.36
CA GLN A 7 -18.99 -31.19 3.14
C GLN A 7 -18.55 -31.57 1.73
N HIS A 8 -18.17 -30.60 0.90
CA HIS A 8 -17.46 -30.85 -0.35
C HIS A 8 -15.99 -30.47 -0.17
N TRP A 9 -15.13 -31.48 -0.33
CA TRP A 9 -13.69 -31.36 -0.53
C TRP A 9 -13.44 -31.11 -2.02
N VAL A 10 -12.69 -30.05 -2.36
CA VAL A 10 -12.11 -29.90 -3.70
C VAL A 10 -10.65 -30.35 -3.62
N ARG A 11 -10.35 -31.47 -4.26
CA ARG A 11 -8.98 -31.96 -4.49
C ARG A 11 -8.43 -31.30 -5.75
N CYS A 12 -7.29 -30.62 -5.62
CA CYS A 12 -6.43 -30.25 -6.74
C CYS A 12 -5.91 -31.51 -7.43
N LEU A 13 -6.22 -31.64 -8.72
CA LEU A 13 -5.58 -32.57 -9.64
C LEU A 13 -4.48 -31.79 -10.37
N MET A 14 -3.22 -31.95 -9.96
CA MET A 14 -2.08 -31.59 -10.81
C MET A 14 -1.64 -32.82 -11.58
N VAL A 15 -1.73 -32.76 -12.90
CA VAL A 15 -1.08 -33.72 -13.81
C VAL A 15 0.23 -33.11 -14.28
N ALA A 16 1.29 -33.87 -14.05
CA ALA A 16 2.67 -33.56 -14.39
C ALA A 16 2.99 -33.90 -15.85
N ALA A 17 3.75 -33.00 -16.48
CA ALA A 17 4.72 -33.28 -17.54
C ALA A 17 5.85 -32.27 -17.30
N GLY A 18 7.12 -32.63 -17.08
CA GLY A 18 7.87 -33.78 -17.52
C GLY A 18 9.03 -33.26 -18.37
N LEU A 19 10.03 -32.62 -17.75
CA LEU A 19 11.31 -32.28 -18.39
C LEU A 19 12.42 -32.38 -17.34
N ALA A 20 13.32 -33.32 -17.59
CA ALA A 20 14.46 -33.69 -16.74
C ALA A 20 15.68 -32.82 -17.04
N LEU A 21 16.37 -32.39 -15.99
CA LEU A 21 17.77 -31.93 -16.03
C LEU A 21 18.52 -32.60 -14.87
N PRO A 22 19.73 -33.17 -15.09
CA PRO A 22 20.55 -33.76 -14.04
C PRO A 22 21.56 -32.73 -13.49
N GLY A 23 21.76 -32.73 -12.17
CA GLY A 23 22.77 -31.89 -11.53
C GLY A 23 22.73 -31.98 -10.00
N LEU A 24 23.26 -33.08 -9.47
CA LEU A 24 23.57 -33.29 -8.05
C LEU A 24 24.42 -32.14 -7.47
N THR A 25 24.20 -31.74 -6.21
CA THR A 25 25.15 -31.94 -5.09
C THR A 25 24.58 -31.43 -3.74
N ALA A 26 24.49 -32.39 -2.81
CA ALA A 26 24.61 -32.34 -1.35
C ALA A 26 23.56 -31.64 -0.45
N CYS A 27 22.98 -32.48 0.40
CA CYS A 27 22.25 -32.18 1.62
C CYS A 27 23.16 -31.60 2.72
N SER A 28 22.61 -30.70 3.53
CA SER A 28 22.82 -30.72 4.98
C SER A 28 21.51 -30.43 5.70
N THR A 29 21.07 -31.41 6.47
CA THR A 29 20.01 -31.32 7.47
C THR A 29 20.63 -30.79 8.77
N GLY A 30 20.23 -29.60 9.22
CA GLY A 30 20.33 -29.17 10.63
C GLY A 30 18.89 -29.05 11.12
N ALA A 31 18.38 -30.01 11.89
CA ALA A 31 18.62 -30.23 13.32
C ALA A 31 18.04 -29.09 14.15
N ASP A 32 17.01 -29.48 14.89
CA ASP A 32 16.13 -28.73 15.76
C ASP A 32 16.89 -27.84 16.76
N ALA A 33 16.49 -26.57 16.84
CA ALA A 33 16.79 -25.72 17.98
C ALA A 33 15.49 -25.46 18.75
N GLU A 34 15.16 -26.39 19.65
CA GLU A 34 14.27 -26.14 20.78
C GLU A 34 14.88 -25.03 21.65
N ALA A 35 14.34 -23.81 21.56
CA ALA A 35 14.59 -22.78 22.55
C ALA A 35 13.78 -23.11 23.82
N SER A 36 14.39 -23.91 24.69
CA SER A 36 13.92 -24.17 26.04
C SER A 36 13.85 -22.88 26.86
N ASN A 37 12.64 -22.58 27.30
CA ASN A 37 12.27 -21.58 28.30
C ASN A 37 12.91 -21.95 29.66
N GLN A 38 14.06 -21.37 29.98
CA GLN A 38 14.67 -21.48 31.32
C GLN A 38 14.15 -20.36 32.22
N SER A 39 13.09 -20.68 32.96
CA SER A 39 12.71 -19.99 34.18
C SER A 39 13.77 -20.18 35.26
N SER A 40 14.39 -19.09 35.70
CA SER A 40 15.31 -19.07 36.85
C SER A 40 14.59 -19.43 38.15
N PRO A 41 15.06 -20.41 38.94
CA PRO A 41 14.60 -20.62 40.31
C PRO A 41 15.33 -19.66 41.26
N HIS A 42 14.56 -18.87 42.01
CA HIS A 42 15.04 -18.19 43.21
C HIS A 42 15.48 -19.23 44.26
N PRO A 43 16.68 -19.12 44.85
CA PRO A 43 17.03 -19.96 45.99
C PRO A 43 16.25 -19.50 47.23
N ALA A 44 15.48 -20.43 47.79
CA ALA A 44 14.95 -20.36 49.14
C ALA A 44 16.12 -20.35 50.14
N ALA A 45 16.21 -19.30 50.94
CA ALA A 45 17.03 -19.27 52.15
C ALA A 45 16.08 -19.26 53.35
N ASP A 46 15.90 -20.46 53.91
CA ASP A 46 15.25 -20.72 55.19
C ASP A 46 16.35 -21.25 56.13
N ALA A 47 16.60 -20.55 57.24
CA ALA A 47 17.15 -21.05 58.51
C ALA A 47 17.71 -19.89 59.35
N GLY A 48 17.06 -19.60 60.48
CA GLY A 48 17.60 -18.62 61.43
C GLY A 48 16.76 -18.37 62.67
N ASN A 49 16.15 -19.41 63.23
CA ASN A 49 15.38 -19.37 64.47
C ASN A 49 16.27 -18.94 65.65
N LYS A 50 15.98 -17.79 66.29
CA LYS A 50 16.46 -17.47 67.65
C LYS A 50 15.27 -17.22 68.56
N ALA A 51 14.99 -18.23 69.37
CA ALA A 51 14.15 -18.16 70.55
C ALA A 51 14.70 -17.10 71.52
N GLY A 52 13.85 -16.14 71.86
CA GLY A 52 14.06 -15.14 72.89
C GLY A 52 12.82 -15.05 73.76
N SER A 53 12.95 -15.56 74.98
CA SER A 53 11.96 -15.72 76.03
C SER A 53 10.97 -14.58 76.19
N SER A 54 9.67 -14.91 76.14
CA SER A 54 8.59 -14.08 76.64
C SER A 54 8.48 -14.26 78.15
N LYS A 55 8.56 -13.15 78.90
CA LYS A 55 8.08 -13.04 80.27
C LYS A 55 7.13 -11.85 80.38
N ASP A 56 5.97 -12.20 80.93
CA ASP A 56 5.13 -11.46 81.86
C ASP A 56 4.26 -10.32 81.31
N GLY A 57 2.96 -10.52 81.49
CA GLY A 57 1.86 -9.69 81.02
C GLY A 57 1.87 -8.28 81.58
N GLY A 58 1.67 -7.33 80.66
CA GLY A 58 1.19 -5.99 80.95
C GLY A 58 0.10 -5.66 79.94
N LEU A 59 -1.13 -5.52 80.43
CA LEU A 59 -2.25 -4.94 79.69
C LEU A 59 -1.90 -3.49 79.35
N ALA A 60 -1.24 -3.28 78.20
CA ALA A 60 -1.03 -1.97 77.61
C ALA A 60 -2.19 -1.69 76.66
N LEU A 61 -2.97 -0.66 76.98
CA LEU A 61 -3.89 0.00 76.06
C LEU A 61 -3.08 0.40 74.82
N GLY A 62 -3.48 -0.15 73.67
CA GLY A 62 -2.67 -0.19 72.46
C GLY A 62 -2.47 1.17 71.82
N ASP A 63 -1.24 1.67 71.89
CA ASP A 63 -0.71 2.64 70.95
C ASP A 63 -0.47 1.90 69.63
N GLY A 64 -1.29 2.21 68.62
CA GLY A 64 -1.31 1.53 67.31
C GLY A 64 0.08 1.43 66.69
N LYS A 65 0.66 0.24 66.74
CA LYS A 65 1.96 -0.08 66.15
C LYS A 65 1.74 -0.43 64.67
N ALA A 66 2.42 0.32 63.80
CA ALA A 66 2.31 0.32 62.33
C ALA A 66 2.86 -0.96 61.65
N ASP A 67 2.74 -2.12 62.28
CA ASP A 67 3.41 -3.36 61.84
C ASP A 67 2.44 -4.36 61.21
N ASP A 68 1.15 -4.05 61.14
CA ASP A 68 0.17 -4.90 60.47
C ASP A 68 0.28 -4.68 58.95
N PRO A 69 0.72 -5.68 58.15
CA PRO A 69 0.80 -5.56 56.69
C PRO A 69 -0.56 -5.35 56.02
N SER A 70 -1.67 -5.46 56.78
CA SER A 70 -3.01 -5.09 56.31
C SER A 70 -3.40 -3.63 56.61
N GLN A 71 -2.60 -2.89 57.40
CA GLN A 71 -2.69 -1.44 57.52
C GLN A 71 -1.81 -0.76 56.48
N LYS A 72 -2.42 -0.41 55.35
CA LYS A 72 -1.76 0.38 54.31
C LYS A 72 -1.27 1.70 54.90
N SER A 73 0.05 1.85 54.96
CA SER A 73 0.70 3.04 55.50
C SER A 73 0.28 4.29 54.71
N CYS A 74 -0.19 5.31 55.42
CA CYS A 74 -0.67 6.57 54.84
C CYS A 74 0.46 7.61 54.66
N ASP A 75 1.70 7.16 54.56
CA ASP A 75 2.91 7.97 54.43
C ASP A 75 3.23 8.34 52.97
N ASN A 76 2.79 7.53 52.01
CA ASN A 76 2.95 7.86 50.59
C ASN A 76 1.91 8.90 50.16
N SER A 77 2.37 10.10 49.79
CA SER A 77 1.50 11.20 49.31
C SER A 77 0.58 10.87 48.11
N LEU A 78 0.86 9.80 47.35
CA LEU A 78 0.11 9.42 46.14
C LEU A 78 -0.67 8.10 46.27
N ASP A 79 -0.35 7.25 47.25
CA ASP A 79 -1.00 5.94 47.44
C ASP A 79 -1.68 5.87 48.80
N THR A 80 -2.93 6.32 48.87
CA THR A 80 -3.65 6.51 50.13
C THR A 80 -5.11 6.06 50.06
N GLU A 81 -5.41 5.11 49.16
CA GLU A 81 -6.70 4.42 49.19
C GLU A 81 -6.94 3.86 50.59
N GLY A 82 -8.04 4.29 51.23
CA GLY A 82 -8.41 3.89 52.59
C GLY A 82 -7.94 4.81 53.73
N CYS A 83 -7.11 5.83 53.45
CA CYS A 83 -6.64 6.75 54.49
C CYS A 83 -7.73 7.77 54.88
N PRO A 84 -8.10 7.88 56.18
CA PRO A 84 -9.05 8.89 56.63
C PRO A 84 -8.49 10.30 56.47
N CYS A 85 -9.36 11.28 56.26
CA CYS A 85 -9.00 12.69 56.39
C CYS A 85 -9.63 13.29 57.64
N THR A 86 -8.87 14.12 58.34
CA THR A 86 -9.28 14.69 59.64
C THR A 86 -9.80 16.13 59.53
N GLN A 87 -9.35 16.87 58.52
CA GLN A 87 -9.74 18.27 58.29
C GLN A 87 -10.77 18.38 57.17
N LYS A 88 -11.96 18.87 57.51
CA LYS A 88 -13.01 19.19 56.52
C LYS A 88 -12.46 20.18 55.49
N ASP A 89 -12.75 19.94 54.22
CA ASP A 89 -12.37 20.78 53.09
C ASP A 89 -10.86 20.88 52.82
N ALA A 90 -10.03 20.08 53.54
CA ALA A 90 -8.62 19.96 53.19
C ALA A 90 -8.44 19.40 51.77
N THR A 91 -7.46 19.91 51.04
CA THR A 91 -7.13 19.47 49.68
C THR A 91 -5.79 18.76 49.63
N ARG A 92 -5.66 17.76 48.76
CA ARG A 92 -4.37 17.12 48.48
C ARG A 92 -4.23 16.75 47.01
N ALA A 93 -2.98 16.63 46.56
CA ALA A 93 -2.68 16.03 45.27
C ALA A 93 -3.05 14.54 45.28
N CYS A 94 -3.51 14.05 44.14
CA CYS A 94 -3.87 12.64 43.96
C CYS A 94 -3.52 12.18 42.55
N TYR A 95 -3.42 10.88 42.36
CA TYR A 95 -3.29 10.26 41.05
C TYR A 95 -3.83 8.83 41.15
N SER A 96 -4.70 8.43 40.22
CA SER A 96 -5.35 7.10 40.25
C SER A 96 -4.51 5.99 39.63
N GLY A 97 -3.46 6.33 38.88
CA GLY A 97 -2.54 5.36 38.30
C GLY A 97 -1.30 5.07 39.17
N PRO A 98 -0.32 4.31 38.65
CA PRO A 98 0.95 4.06 39.31
C PRO A 98 1.67 5.35 39.72
N SER A 99 2.10 5.46 40.97
CA SER A 99 2.76 6.67 41.50
C SER A 99 3.98 7.11 40.69
N ALA A 100 4.71 6.18 40.07
CA ALA A 100 5.84 6.44 39.18
C ALA A 100 5.47 7.22 37.90
N GLN A 101 4.21 7.17 37.47
CA GLN A 101 3.71 7.89 36.29
C GLN A 101 3.13 9.28 36.64
N ALA A 102 2.92 9.56 37.93
CA ALA A 102 2.23 10.75 38.39
C ALA A 102 3.03 12.03 38.08
N GLY A 103 2.48 12.89 37.25
CA GLY A 103 3.08 14.14 36.81
C GLY A 103 3.88 14.03 35.51
N ILE A 104 3.92 12.87 34.86
CA ILE A 104 4.58 12.70 33.56
C ILE A 104 3.58 12.94 32.43
N GLY A 105 3.85 13.94 31.59
CA GLY A 105 3.11 14.22 30.35
C GLY A 105 1.60 14.33 30.55
N GLN A 106 0.85 13.36 30.01
CA GLN A 106 -0.61 13.31 30.09
C GLN A 106 -1.13 12.85 31.46
N CYS A 107 -0.31 12.18 32.26
CA CYS A 107 -0.65 11.68 33.59
C CYS A 107 -0.50 12.75 34.68
N LYS A 108 -1.22 13.86 34.52
CA LYS A 108 -1.22 14.96 35.48
C LYS A 108 -1.82 14.53 36.82
N LYS A 109 -1.26 15.06 37.91
CA LYS A 109 -1.83 14.91 39.25
C LYS A 109 -3.14 15.68 39.34
N GLY A 110 -4.16 15.05 39.91
CA GLY A 110 -5.43 15.69 40.25
C GLY A 110 -5.44 16.25 41.67
N THR A 111 -6.62 16.67 42.13
CA THR A 111 -6.88 17.11 43.50
C THR A 111 -8.03 16.32 44.12
N GLN A 112 -7.88 15.93 45.38
CA GLN A 112 -8.97 15.42 46.22
C GLN A 112 -9.29 16.41 47.33
N THR A 113 -10.56 16.52 47.70
CA THR A 113 -11.04 17.30 48.84
C THR A 113 -11.61 16.36 49.90
N CYS A 114 -11.27 16.60 51.16
CA CYS A 114 -11.82 15.87 52.29
C CYS A 114 -13.29 16.26 52.52
N LYS A 115 -14.20 15.33 52.28
CA LYS A 115 -15.63 15.51 52.53
C LYS A 115 -16.03 14.77 53.81
N SER A 116 -16.89 15.38 54.61
CA SER A 116 -17.47 14.67 55.75
C SER A 116 -18.47 13.63 55.25
N SER A 117 -18.24 12.36 55.59
CA SER A 117 -19.21 11.28 55.36
C SER A 117 -19.77 10.85 56.71
N THR A 118 -21.09 10.95 56.84
CA THR A 118 -21.81 10.51 58.02
C THR A 118 -22.29 9.07 57.76
N GLN A 119 -21.69 8.10 58.46
CA GLN A 119 -22.21 6.74 58.53
C GLN A 119 -22.68 6.48 59.96
N GLY A 120 -23.96 6.77 60.22
CA GLY A 120 -24.54 6.71 61.56
C GLY A 120 -24.16 7.92 62.41
N GLU A 121 -23.89 7.72 63.70
CA GLU A 121 -23.57 8.79 64.65
C GLU A 121 -22.12 9.29 64.56
N PHE A 122 -21.26 8.57 63.83
CA PHE A 122 -19.86 8.93 63.63
C PHE A 122 -19.67 9.62 62.27
N SER A 123 -19.07 10.80 62.29
CA SER A 123 -18.62 11.50 61.08
C SER A 123 -17.16 11.15 60.80
N LYS A 124 -16.89 10.55 59.64
CA LYS A 124 -15.52 10.26 59.18
C LYS A 124 -15.25 11.08 57.92
N GLY A 125 -14.10 11.73 57.85
CA GLY A 125 -13.66 12.38 56.63
C GLY A 125 -13.26 11.33 55.59
N VAL A 126 -13.82 11.47 54.38
CA VAL A 126 -13.53 10.63 53.21
C VAL A 126 -13.05 11.53 52.08
N TRP A 127 -11.94 11.17 51.46
CA TRP A 127 -11.44 11.88 50.28
C TRP A 127 -12.39 11.72 49.08
N SER A 128 -12.63 12.80 48.34
CA SER A 128 -13.41 12.77 47.11
C SER A 128 -12.74 11.94 45.99
N ALA A 129 -13.40 11.82 44.85
CA ALA A 129 -12.73 11.36 43.63
C ALA A 129 -11.54 12.28 43.29
N CYS A 130 -10.54 11.73 42.61
CA CYS A 130 -9.35 12.46 42.18
C CYS A 130 -9.66 13.31 40.94
N GLU A 131 -10.16 14.52 41.17
CA GLU A 131 -10.61 15.42 40.11
C GLU A 131 -9.41 16.02 39.35
N GLY A 132 -9.49 16.05 38.02
CA GLY A 132 -8.43 16.61 37.17
C GLY A 132 -7.19 15.74 37.00
N SER A 133 -7.19 14.50 37.50
CA SER A 133 -6.11 13.55 37.17
C SER A 133 -6.16 13.16 35.70
N GLY A 134 -5.00 13.11 35.07
CA GLY A 134 -4.85 12.59 33.71
C GLY A 134 -4.71 11.08 33.70
N ALA A 135 -4.85 10.46 32.52
CA ALA A 135 -4.73 9.02 32.33
C ALA A 135 -3.75 8.71 31.18
N PRO A 136 -3.15 7.51 31.18
CA PRO A 136 -2.39 7.04 30.03
C PRO A 136 -3.21 7.07 28.74
N LEU A 137 -2.56 7.43 27.64
CA LEU A 137 -3.15 7.40 26.32
C LEU A 137 -3.54 5.97 25.94
N THR A 138 -4.67 5.85 25.26
CA THR A 138 -5.05 4.65 24.52
C THR A 138 -4.34 4.62 23.16
N CYS A 139 -4.29 3.46 22.51
CA CYS A 139 -3.75 3.31 21.15
C CYS A 139 -4.38 4.29 20.15
N ALA A 140 -5.70 4.51 20.25
CA ALA A 140 -6.40 5.48 19.41
C ALA A 140 -5.92 6.92 19.65
N GLN A 141 -5.70 7.31 20.91
CA GLN A 141 -5.22 8.67 21.25
C GLN A 141 -3.74 8.85 20.90
N ALA A 142 -2.94 7.79 21.00
CA ALA A 142 -1.54 7.76 20.56
C ALA A 142 -1.41 7.70 19.02
N LYS A 143 -2.53 7.55 18.28
CA LYS A 143 -2.56 7.31 16.84
C LYS A 143 -1.68 6.12 16.41
N ALA A 144 -1.57 5.14 17.30
CA ALA A 144 -0.79 3.93 17.08
C ALA A 144 -1.73 2.79 16.74
N THR A 145 -1.74 2.40 15.47
CA THR A 145 -2.57 1.29 14.99
C THR A 145 -2.00 -0.05 15.44
N CYS A 146 -0.67 -0.17 15.48
CA CYS A 146 0.00 -1.35 15.97
C CYS A 146 1.40 -1.02 16.56
N GLY A 147 1.98 -1.94 17.36
CA GLY A 147 3.33 -1.85 17.93
C GLY A 147 3.36 -1.19 19.31
N THR A 148 4.57 -0.83 19.77
CA THR A 148 4.75 -0.07 21.00
C THR A 148 4.55 1.42 20.75
N ALA A 149 3.65 2.07 21.48
CA ALA A 149 3.54 3.53 21.50
C ALA A 149 3.71 4.08 22.91
N SER A 150 4.09 5.36 23.02
CA SER A 150 4.13 6.01 24.33
C SER A 150 2.71 6.17 24.87
N ASP A 151 2.52 5.83 26.13
CA ASP A 151 1.27 6.06 26.85
C ASP A 151 1.12 7.53 27.30
N GLY A 152 2.09 8.40 26.96
CA GLY A 152 2.13 9.80 27.38
C GLY A 152 2.50 10.01 28.85
N CYS A 153 2.80 8.94 29.58
CA CYS A 153 3.03 8.90 31.02
C CYS A 153 4.35 8.21 31.40
N GLY A 154 5.25 8.10 30.42
CA GLY A 154 6.56 7.45 30.55
C GLY A 154 6.52 5.93 30.38
N GLY A 155 5.33 5.35 30.22
CA GLY A 155 5.14 3.94 29.87
C GLY A 155 5.01 3.72 28.36
N GLN A 156 4.91 2.44 28.00
CA GLN A 156 4.60 2.00 26.64
C GLN A 156 3.28 1.22 26.66
N ILE A 157 2.44 1.47 25.66
CA ILE A 157 1.25 0.68 25.34
C ILE A 157 1.55 -0.21 24.14
N GLN A 158 1.08 -1.46 24.19
CA GLN A 158 1.08 -2.36 23.03
C GLN A 158 -0.22 -2.20 22.25
N CYS A 159 -0.09 -1.88 20.97
CA CYS A 159 -1.20 -1.71 20.05
C CYS A 159 -1.21 -2.88 19.06
N GLY A 160 -2.37 -3.52 18.89
CA GLY A 160 -2.64 -4.42 17.76
C GLY A 160 -1.65 -5.58 17.54
N ASP A 161 -1.44 -6.44 18.54
CA ASP A 161 -0.53 -7.59 18.42
C ASP A 161 -1.24 -8.86 17.88
N PRO A 162 -0.68 -9.58 16.88
CA PRO A 162 0.56 -9.29 16.16
C PRO A 162 0.39 -8.18 15.12
N CYS A 163 1.28 -7.17 15.16
CA CYS A 163 1.45 -6.26 14.02
C CYS A 163 1.77 -7.15 12.80
N PRO A 164 0.98 -7.11 11.71
CA PRO A 164 1.46 -7.61 10.44
C PRO A 164 2.75 -6.82 10.15
N GLN A 165 3.88 -7.53 10.13
CA GLN A 165 5.21 -6.94 9.92
C GLN A 165 5.17 -6.17 8.61
N CYS A 166 5.02 -4.84 8.69
CA CYS A 166 5.12 -3.98 7.55
C CYS A 166 6.59 -4.04 7.11
N THR A 167 6.85 -4.62 5.95
CA THR A 167 8.14 -4.54 5.28
C THR A 167 7.95 -3.60 4.11
N PRO A 168 8.70 -2.50 3.98
CA PRO A 168 8.61 -1.63 2.81
C PRO A 168 8.81 -2.46 1.55
N GLY A 169 8.03 -2.16 0.51
CA GLY A 169 8.02 -2.98 -0.68
C GLY A 169 7.40 -2.30 -1.88
N SER A 170 7.54 -2.95 -3.02
CA SER A 170 6.94 -2.53 -4.28
C SER A 170 6.46 -3.75 -5.06
N GLN A 171 5.34 -3.63 -5.74
CA GLN A 171 4.79 -4.65 -6.62
C GLN A 171 4.31 -4.01 -7.92
N THR A 172 4.69 -4.61 -9.05
CA THR A 172 4.33 -4.13 -10.39
C THR A 172 3.56 -5.20 -11.15
N PHE A 173 2.46 -4.79 -11.77
CA PHE A 173 1.62 -5.58 -12.67
C PHE A 173 1.72 -4.99 -14.08
N SER A 174 2.41 -5.68 -14.99
CA SER A 174 2.64 -5.21 -16.38
C SER A 174 1.92 -6.05 -17.45
N ALA A 175 1.42 -7.23 -17.09
CA ALA A 175 0.64 -8.05 -18.00
C ALA A 175 -0.83 -7.62 -17.93
N ALA A 176 -1.51 -7.58 -19.07
CA ALA A 176 -2.93 -7.26 -19.09
C ALA A 176 -3.75 -8.36 -18.42
N GLY A 177 -4.75 -7.96 -17.63
CA GLY A 177 -5.55 -8.89 -16.85
C GLY A 177 -6.17 -8.27 -15.60
N SER A 178 -6.81 -9.14 -14.80
CA SER A 178 -7.36 -8.79 -13.49
C SER A 178 -6.55 -9.47 -12.39
N TYR A 179 -6.23 -8.74 -11.33
CA TYR A 179 -5.43 -9.19 -10.20
C TYR A 179 -6.07 -8.75 -8.88
N ASP A 180 -5.79 -9.50 -7.81
CA ASP A 180 -6.13 -9.09 -6.45
C ASP A 180 -4.85 -8.72 -5.69
N PHE A 181 -4.78 -7.48 -5.23
CA PHE A 181 -3.69 -7.03 -4.36
C PHE A 181 -4.11 -7.11 -2.90
N THR A 182 -3.36 -7.85 -2.10
CA THR A 182 -3.57 -7.90 -0.65
C THR A 182 -2.84 -6.75 -0.01
N VAL A 183 -3.58 -5.84 0.60
CA VAL A 183 -3.05 -4.61 1.21
C VAL A 183 -2.15 -4.99 2.40
N PRO A 184 -0.84 -4.70 2.37
CA PRO A 184 0.03 -4.95 3.52
C PRO A 184 -0.31 -3.95 4.64
N GLY A 185 0.29 -4.11 5.82
CA GLY A 185 0.42 -2.96 6.72
C GLY A 185 1.22 -1.88 6.00
N PHE A 186 0.82 -0.61 6.08
CA PHE A 186 1.56 0.51 5.51
C PHE A 186 1.31 1.80 6.30
N ASP A 187 2.28 2.70 6.28
CA ASP A 187 2.11 4.10 6.68
C ASP A 187 1.68 4.96 5.49
N LYS A 188 2.38 4.76 4.37
CA LYS A 188 2.09 5.39 3.09
C LYS A 188 2.08 4.34 1.99
N LEU A 189 1.05 4.36 1.15
CA LEU A 189 0.93 3.50 -0.02
C LEU A 189 0.64 4.37 -1.24
N THR A 190 1.53 4.32 -2.23
CA THR A 190 1.37 5.02 -3.50
C THR A 190 1.03 4.02 -4.59
N VAL A 191 -0.02 4.30 -5.35
CA VAL A 191 -0.38 3.55 -6.56
C VAL A 191 -0.17 4.44 -7.77
N GLU A 192 0.52 3.93 -8.76
CA GLU A 192 0.75 4.55 -10.06
C GLU A 192 0.17 3.65 -11.14
N LEU A 193 -0.62 4.22 -12.05
CA LEU A 193 -1.34 3.50 -13.09
C LEU A 193 -1.06 4.12 -14.45
N TRP A 194 -0.83 3.27 -15.44
CA TRP A 194 -0.71 3.62 -16.85
C TRP A 194 -1.78 2.85 -17.63
N GLY A 195 -2.61 3.54 -18.41
CA GLY A 195 -3.54 2.92 -19.35
C GLY A 195 -2.80 2.33 -20.55
N GLY A 196 -3.38 1.37 -21.27
CA GLY A 196 -2.77 0.83 -22.49
C GLY A 196 -2.68 1.86 -23.60
N GLY A 197 -1.61 1.84 -24.40
CA GLY A 197 -1.50 2.67 -25.60
C GLY A 197 -2.50 2.24 -26.66
N GLY A 198 -2.97 3.16 -27.51
CA GLY A 198 -3.74 2.79 -28.70
C GLY A 198 -2.87 2.12 -29.77
N GLY A 199 -3.49 1.40 -30.69
CA GLY A 199 -2.82 0.89 -31.89
C GLY A 199 -2.69 1.93 -33.00
N GLY A 200 -1.59 1.89 -33.76
CA GLY A 200 -1.35 2.81 -34.87
C GLY A 200 -2.27 2.56 -36.06
N ALA A 201 -2.49 3.57 -36.89
CA ALA A 201 -3.25 3.46 -38.13
C ALA A 201 -2.30 3.47 -39.35
N ALA A 202 -2.54 2.56 -40.30
CA ALA A 202 -1.85 2.52 -41.58
C ALA A 202 -2.65 3.29 -42.66
N TYR A 203 -1.95 3.77 -43.68
CA TYR A 203 -2.58 4.43 -44.83
C TYR A 203 -3.41 3.42 -45.63
N SER A 204 -4.67 3.75 -45.97
CA SER A 204 -5.62 2.85 -46.63
C SER A 204 -5.93 1.59 -45.82
N GLN A 205 -6.64 1.77 -44.70
CA GLN A 205 -6.97 0.70 -43.76
C GLN A 205 -7.83 -0.41 -44.39
N VAL A 206 -7.42 -1.66 -44.19
CA VAL A 206 -8.31 -2.82 -44.35
C VAL A 206 -8.93 -3.24 -43.01
N ASP A 207 -8.24 -2.95 -41.90
CA ASP A 207 -8.70 -3.21 -40.53
C ASP A 207 -8.68 -1.90 -39.72
N SER A 208 -9.69 -1.68 -38.88
CA SER A 208 -9.67 -0.55 -37.95
C SER A 208 -8.70 -0.84 -36.79
N PRO A 209 -7.80 0.10 -36.44
CA PRO A 209 -7.00 -0.03 -35.22
C PRO A 209 -7.90 -0.13 -33.98
N THR A 210 -7.41 -0.76 -32.93
CA THR A 210 -8.19 -0.89 -31.69
C THR A 210 -7.69 0.06 -30.60
N PRO A 211 -8.60 0.66 -29.80
CA PRO A 211 -8.22 1.45 -28.64
C PRO A 211 -7.45 0.62 -27.61
N GLY A 212 -6.60 1.28 -26.82
CA GLY A 212 -5.98 0.67 -25.64
C GLY A 212 -7.01 0.44 -24.53
N GLY A 213 -6.80 -0.61 -23.74
CA GLY A 213 -7.58 -0.89 -22.54
C GLY A 213 -7.24 0.04 -21.37
N SER A 214 -8.19 0.27 -20.49
CA SER A 214 -7.98 1.05 -19.27
C SER A 214 -7.32 0.22 -18.17
N SER A 215 -6.42 0.84 -17.41
CA SER A 215 -5.93 0.29 -16.14
C SER A 215 -6.69 0.92 -14.97
N SER A 216 -6.94 0.16 -13.91
CA SER A 216 -7.61 0.66 -12.72
C SER A 216 -7.16 0.02 -11.41
N PHE A 217 -7.34 0.77 -10.33
CA PHE A 217 -7.14 0.32 -8.95
C PHE A 217 -8.40 0.62 -8.15
N ASN A 218 -8.98 -0.41 -7.54
CA ASN A 218 -10.25 -0.33 -6.81
C ASN A 218 -11.42 0.24 -7.65
N SER A 219 -11.35 0.18 -8.98
CA SER A 219 -12.28 0.82 -9.94
C SER A 219 -12.42 2.35 -9.87
N THR A 220 -11.86 3.00 -8.85
CA THR A 220 -11.99 4.46 -8.64
C THR A 220 -10.90 5.25 -9.33
N VAL A 221 -9.67 4.73 -9.33
CA VAL A 221 -8.54 5.34 -10.03
C VAL A 221 -8.40 4.66 -11.38
N VAL A 222 -8.53 5.44 -12.45
CA VAL A 222 -8.58 4.92 -13.82
C VAL A 222 -7.61 5.68 -14.69
N ALA A 223 -6.78 4.94 -15.42
CA ALA A 223 -5.96 5.43 -16.51
C ALA A 223 -6.48 4.83 -17.81
N GLY A 224 -7.22 5.62 -18.58
CA GLY A 224 -7.83 5.19 -19.84
C GLY A 224 -6.79 4.95 -20.93
N GLY A 225 -7.10 4.04 -21.85
CA GLY A 225 -6.21 3.78 -22.99
C GLY A 225 -6.34 4.80 -24.11
N GLY A 226 -5.33 4.85 -24.98
CA GLY A 226 -5.33 5.71 -26.16
C GLY A 226 -6.45 5.31 -27.14
N LYS A 227 -7.13 6.30 -27.72
CA LYS A 227 -8.11 6.07 -28.80
C LYS A 227 -7.40 5.86 -30.13
N ASP A 228 -8.10 5.30 -31.10
CA ASP A 228 -7.71 5.27 -32.49
C ASP A 228 -7.95 6.64 -33.18
N GLY A 229 -7.23 6.88 -34.28
CA GLY A 229 -7.47 8.07 -35.10
C GLY A 229 -6.72 8.04 -36.42
N ALA A 230 -7.47 8.15 -37.52
CA ALA A 230 -6.95 8.29 -38.89
C ALA A 230 -6.22 9.63 -39.15
N SER A 231 -6.14 10.51 -38.14
CA SER A 231 -5.53 11.84 -38.24
C SER A 231 -5.00 12.34 -36.89
N GLY A 232 -4.34 11.44 -36.15
CA GLY A 232 -3.81 11.70 -34.82
C GLY A 232 -4.78 11.22 -33.75
N ALA A 233 -4.51 10.02 -33.25
CA ALA A 233 -5.28 9.39 -32.19
C ALA A 233 -5.26 10.23 -30.90
N ALA A 234 -6.42 10.40 -30.27
CA ALA A 234 -6.53 11.05 -28.97
C ALA A 234 -5.89 10.17 -27.89
N GLY A 235 -5.10 10.75 -26.99
CA GLY A 235 -4.61 10.01 -25.83
C GLY A 235 -5.73 9.63 -24.86
N GLY A 236 -5.43 8.71 -23.96
CA GLY A 236 -6.35 8.26 -22.92
C GLY A 236 -6.68 9.34 -21.90
N VAL A 237 -7.74 9.13 -21.13
CA VAL A 237 -8.16 10.03 -20.04
C VAL A 237 -7.85 9.40 -18.69
N ALA A 238 -7.29 10.16 -17.76
CA ALA A 238 -7.05 9.73 -16.38
C ALA A 238 -8.06 10.36 -15.41
N SER A 239 -8.46 9.62 -14.36
CA SER A 239 -9.37 10.11 -13.32
C SER A 239 -9.17 9.37 -11.99
N GLY A 240 -9.65 9.98 -10.89
CA GLY A 240 -9.68 9.38 -9.55
C GLY A 240 -8.37 9.42 -8.78
N GLY A 241 -7.24 9.73 -9.43
CA GLY A 241 -5.97 9.96 -8.75
C GLY A 241 -5.87 11.34 -8.10
N THR A 242 -4.91 11.51 -7.20
CA THR A 242 -4.44 12.84 -6.77
C THR A 242 -3.66 13.54 -7.88
N ILE A 243 -3.02 12.76 -8.76
CA ILE A 243 -2.42 13.22 -10.02
C ILE A 243 -3.12 12.50 -11.17
N ASN A 244 -3.58 13.23 -12.17
CA ASN A 244 -4.19 12.68 -13.39
C ASN A 244 -3.58 13.38 -14.60
N THR A 245 -2.84 12.63 -15.41
CA THR A 245 -2.21 13.12 -16.63
C THR A 245 -2.86 12.43 -17.82
N PRO A 246 -3.59 13.15 -18.69
CA PRO A 246 -4.12 12.56 -19.91
C PRO A 246 -2.99 12.12 -20.84
N GLY A 247 -3.24 11.09 -21.65
CA GLY A 247 -2.30 10.65 -22.67
C GLY A 247 -2.09 11.73 -23.73
N GLY A 248 -0.88 11.81 -24.27
CA GLY A 248 -0.60 12.65 -25.43
C GLY A 248 -1.36 12.17 -26.66
N ALA A 249 -1.92 13.11 -27.43
CA ALA A 249 -2.38 12.80 -28.78
C ALA A 249 -1.18 12.57 -29.69
N GLY A 250 -1.24 11.55 -30.55
CA GLY A 250 -0.22 11.32 -31.58
C GLY A 250 -0.28 12.43 -32.61
N LYS A 251 0.61 13.43 -32.54
CA LYS A 251 0.82 14.37 -33.64
C LYS A 251 1.85 13.75 -34.60
N GLY A 252 1.73 14.02 -35.91
CA GLY A 252 2.65 13.50 -36.96
C GLY A 252 4.08 14.05 -36.90
N ILE A 253 4.54 14.51 -35.73
CA ILE A 253 5.85 15.06 -35.41
C ILE A 253 6.14 14.57 -33.97
N PRO A 254 7.39 14.16 -33.62
CA PRO A 254 7.70 13.50 -32.35
C PRO A 254 6.96 14.10 -31.16
N GLY A 255 6.03 13.33 -30.59
CA GLY A 255 5.30 13.73 -29.39
C GLY A 255 6.28 13.94 -28.25
N GLY A 256 6.29 15.14 -27.69
CA GLY A 256 7.26 15.53 -26.65
C GLY A 256 7.26 14.59 -25.45
N ASP A 257 8.42 14.50 -24.80
CA ASP A 257 8.72 13.67 -23.63
C ASP A 257 7.88 14.09 -22.42
N SER A 258 6.64 13.60 -22.30
CA SER A 258 5.95 13.69 -21.02
C SER A 258 6.46 12.55 -20.13
N PRO A 259 6.99 12.83 -18.93
CA PRO A 259 7.52 11.80 -18.04
C PRO A 259 6.46 10.81 -17.56
N ASN A 260 5.17 11.20 -17.63
CA ASN A 260 4.06 10.49 -17.02
C ASN A 260 2.93 10.22 -18.03
N GLY A 261 3.25 10.03 -19.31
CA GLY A 261 2.30 9.63 -20.33
C GLY A 261 3.11 8.96 -21.43
N GLY A 262 2.73 7.75 -21.84
CA GLY A 262 3.50 6.99 -22.81
C GLY A 262 3.82 7.84 -24.04
N LYS A 263 5.01 7.69 -24.61
CA LYS A 263 5.31 8.40 -25.86
C LYS A 263 4.34 7.87 -26.93
N GLY A 264 3.70 8.77 -27.67
CA GLY A 264 3.18 8.39 -28.98
C GLY A 264 4.39 8.03 -29.84
N GLY A 265 4.29 6.94 -30.57
CA GLY A 265 5.37 6.49 -31.42
C GLY A 265 5.98 7.61 -32.29
N SER A 266 7.29 7.83 -32.16
CA SER A 266 8.05 8.76 -33.02
C SER A 266 8.08 8.24 -34.45
N THR A 267 7.58 8.99 -35.41
CA THR A 267 8.01 8.81 -36.80
C THR A 267 9.53 8.93 -36.79
N ALA A 268 10.26 7.89 -37.20
CA ALA A 268 11.71 7.93 -37.32
C ALA A 268 12.10 9.28 -37.94
N THR A 269 13.06 9.98 -37.34
CA THR A 269 13.66 11.19 -37.90
C THR A 269 14.37 10.80 -39.20
N GLN A 270 13.61 10.64 -40.28
CA GLN A 270 14.04 10.08 -41.56
C GLN A 270 13.96 11.13 -42.68
N LEU A 271 14.33 12.38 -42.36
CA LEU A 271 14.79 13.28 -43.43
C LEU A 271 15.99 12.64 -44.17
N ASP A 272 16.80 11.82 -43.49
CA ASP A 272 17.94 11.12 -44.09
C ASP A 272 17.58 9.87 -44.91
N ALA A 273 16.46 9.20 -44.63
CA ALA A 273 16.12 7.99 -45.38
C ALA A 273 15.43 8.27 -46.71
N CYS A 274 14.51 9.26 -46.78
CA CYS A 274 13.89 9.57 -48.06
C CYS A 274 14.81 10.40 -48.98
N GLY A 275 15.91 10.96 -48.46
CA GLY A 275 16.92 11.68 -49.25
C GLY A 275 17.85 10.80 -50.12
N SER A 276 17.95 9.50 -49.88
CA SER A 276 18.91 8.61 -50.57
C SER A 276 18.28 7.55 -51.48
N MET A 277 16.95 7.48 -51.58
CA MET A 277 16.23 6.32 -52.13
C MET A 277 15.50 6.64 -53.44
N MET A 278 16.23 6.67 -54.56
CA MET A 278 15.60 6.79 -55.89
C MET A 278 15.07 5.47 -56.47
N TYR A 279 15.42 4.29 -55.92
CA TYR A 279 14.95 3.01 -56.46
C TYR A 279 14.72 1.95 -55.37
N GLY A 280 13.47 1.85 -54.91
CA GLY A 280 12.98 0.73 -54.10
C GLY A 280 13.20 0.89 -52.59
N SER A 281 12.35 1.67 -51.94
CA SER A 281 12.35 1.75 -50.47
C SER A 281 11.72 0.50 -49.84
N PRO A 282 12.38 -0.14 -48.86
CA PRO A 282 11.70 -0.97 -47.88
C PRO A 282 10.95 -0.05 -46.92
N SER A 283 9.64 -0.01 -47.08
CA SER A 283 8.69 0.31 -46.00
C SER A 283 9.03 -0.50 -44.73
N GLY A 284 9.12 0.16 -43.58
CA GLY A 284 9.36 -0.48 -42.29
C GLY A 284 8.04 -0.59 -41.52
N ASP A 285 7.79 -1.72 -40.87
CA ASP A 285 6.68 -1.84 -39.94
C ASP A 285 6.80 -0.82 -38.80
N GLY A 286 5.66 -0.39 -38.24
CA GLY A 286 5.65 0.50 -37.09
C GLY A 286 6.26 -0.16 -35.85
N GLU A 287 6.98 0.60 -35.01
CA GLU A 287 7.47 0.11 -33.72
C GLU A 287 6.36 0.10 -32.65
N ASN A 288 6.44 -0.89 -31.76
CA ASN A 288 5.57 -0.97 -30.59
C ASN A 288 5.93 0.12 -29.56
N GLY A 289 4.98 0.50 -28.72
CA GLY A 289 5.27 1.35 -27.57
C GLY A 289 6.25 0.67 -26.58
N TYR A 290 7.33 1.34 -26.20
CA TYR A 290 8.33 0.79 -25.26
C TYR A 290 8.13 1.22 -23.79
N ALA A 291 7.36 2.28 -23.55
CA ALA A 291 7.00 2.72 -22.20
C ALA A 291 5.60 2.20 -21.83
N PRO A 292 5.30 1.98 -20.54
CA PRO A 292 3.94 1.67 -20.09
C PRO A 292 2.93 2.69 -20.63
N GLY A 293 1.91 2.19 -21.32
CA GLY A 293 0.93 3.04 -22.01
C GLY A 293 1.44 3.83 -23.21
N GLY A 294 2.63 3.53 -23.74
CA GLY A 294 3.12 4.10 -25.01
C GLY A 294 2.24 3.69 -26.19
N GLY A 295 1.88 4.64 -27.05
CA GLY A 295 1.16 4.34 -28.29
C GLY A 295 2.11 3.76 -29.36
N GLY A 296 1.60 2.85 -30.19
CA GLY A 296 2.36 2.32 -31.32
C GLY A 296 2.68 3.38 -32.38
N MET A 297 3.80 3.21 -33.09
CA MET A 297 4.16 4.01 -34.26
C MET A 297 3.34 3.58 -35.48
N GLY A 298 2.92 4.53 -36.31
CA GLY A 298 2.44 4.24 -37.66
C GLY A 298 3.60 4.10 -38.64
N ASP A 299 3.39 3.37 -39.74
CA ASP A 299 4.33 3.32 -40.87
C ASP A 299 4.46 4.70 -41.54
N ILE A 300 5.65 5.01 -42.05
CA ILE A 300 5.95 6.21 -42.84
C ILE A 300 6.08 5.80 -44.30
N THR A 301 5.00 5.96 -45.07
CA THR A 301 5.09 5.82 -46.52
C THR A 301 5.54 7.13 -47.16
N CYS A 302 6.73 7.15 -47.77
CA CYS A 302 7.16 8.23 -48.67
C CYS A 302 6.47 8.07 -50.03
N GLN A 303 5.36 8.79 -50.26
CA GLN A 303 4.73 8.82 -51.59
C GLN A 303 5.36 9.88 -52.48
N LEU A 304 6.02 9.42 -53.54
CA LEU A 304 6.42 10.23 -54.68
C LEU A 304 5.20 10.45 -55.60
N SER A 305 4.62 11.65 -55.58
CA SER A 305 3.66 12.07 -56.60
C SER A 305 4.41 12.47 -57.87
N TRP A 306 4.42 11.59 -58.87
CA TRP A 306 5.06 11.85 -60.17
C TRP A 306 4.29 12.86 -61.03
N TRP A 307 3.02 13.13 -60.70
CA TRP A 307 2.10 13.91 -61.54
C TRP A 307 2.04 15.40 -61.19
N THR A 308 2.51 15.78 -60.01
CA THR A 308 2.55 17.17 -59.56
C THR A 308 3.93 17.45 -59.01
N TYR A 309 4.70 18.28 -59.70
CA TYR A 309 6.04 18.74 -59.32
C TYR A 309 6.07 19.58 -58.02
N GLN A 310 5.06 19.46 -57.16
CA GLN A 310 4.89 20.26 -55.95
C GLN A 310 4.41 19.37 -54.79
N GLY A 311 5.35 19.00 -53.92
CA GLY A 311 5.08 18.57 -52.54
C GLY A 311 5.32 17.09 -52.25
N TRP A 312 6.21 16.81 -51.31
CA TRP A 312 6.32 15.52 -50.62
C TRP A 312 5.32 15.53 -49.45
N GLY A 313 4.32 14.65 -49.48
CA GLY A 313 3.39 14.44 -48.37
C GLY A 313 3.79 13.21 -47.56
N PHE A 314 4.16 13.39 -46.30
CA PHE A 314 4.36 12.29 -45.34
C PHE A 314 3.06 12.10 -44.57
N TYR A 315 2.49 10.90 -44.61
CA TYR A 315 1.23 10.57 -43.92
C TYR A 315 1.40 9.34 -43.03
N GLY A 316 2.17 9.49 -41.95
CA GLY A 316 2.17 8.54 -40.84
C GLY A 316 1.26 9.05 -39.74
N VAL A 317 0.33 8.21 -39.24
CA VAL A 317 -0.53 8.55 -38.11
C VAL A 317 -0.14 7.71 -36.90
N GLY A 318 0.47 8.37 -35.91
CA GLY A 318 0.84 7.75 -34.64
C GLY A 318 -0.39 7.46 -33.78
N ALA A 319 -0.29 6.41 -32.96
CA ALA A 319 -1.34 6.08 -32.00
C ALA A 319 -1.33 7.02 -30.79
N GLY A 320 -2.46 7.05 -30.08
CA GLY A 320 -2.63 7.81 -28.84
C GLY A 320 -1.97 7.08 -27.68
N ALA A 321 -1.32 7.82 -26.80
CA ALA A 321 -0.78 7.25 -25.58
C ALA A 321 -1.89 6.95 -24.56
N GLY A 322 -1.68 5.96 -23.71
CA GLY A 322 -2.46 5.75 -22.50
C GLY A 322 -2.26 6.89 -21.49
N ALA A 323 -3.27 7.09 -20.63
CA ALA A 323 -3.22 8.08 -19.56
C ALA A 323 -2.37 7.58 -18.37
N PHE A 324 -2.09 8.47 -17.43
CA PHE A 324 -1.47 8.15 -16.14
C PHE A 324 -2.29 8.71 -14.98
N ALA A 325 -2.43 7.90 -13.93
CA ALA A 325 -2.99 8.35 -12.67
C ALA A 325 -2.10 7.91 -11.51
N SER A 326 -1.99 8.74 -10.48
CA SER A 326 -1.35 8.37 -9.22
C SER A 326 -2.24 8.76 -8.04
N ILE A 327 -2.28 7.90 -7.02
CA ILE A 327 -2.96 8.16 -5.75
C ILE A 327 -2.03 7.75 -4.61
N THR A 328 -2.12 8.46 -3.49
CA THR A 328 -1.43 8.12 -2.24
C THR A 328 -2.46 7.92 -1.15
N TYR A 329 -2.35 6.80 -0.45
CA TYR A 329 -3.13 6.48 0.73
C TYR A 329 -2.27 6.64 1.99
N SER A 330 -2.88 7.18 3.03
CA SER A 330 -2.34 7.26 4.38
C SER A 330 -2.77 6.05 5.21
N ALA A 331 -2.06 5.79 6.31
CA ALA A 331 -2.37 4.73 7.25
C ALA A 331 -3.86 4.72 7.64
N GLY A 332 -4.50 3.55 7.50
CA GLY A 332 -5.91 3.35 7.86
C GLY A 332 -6.94 3.66 6.77
N GLU A 333 -6.55 4.30 5.65
CA GLU A 333 -7.49 4.53 4.53
C GLU A 333 -7.81 3.25 3.76
N LEU A 334 -6.86 2.31 3.70
CA LEU A 334 -7.09 0.93 3.24
C LEU A 334 -6.85 -0.03 4.42
N LYS A 335 -7.76 -0.99 4.58
CA LYS A 335 -7.65 -1.98 5.66
C LYS A 335 -6.55 -2.99 5.32
N ALA A 336 -5.54 -3.13 6.17
CA ALA A 336 -4.53 -4.18 6.02
C ALA A 336 -5.17 -5.57 5.96
N GLY A 337 -4.67 -6.42 5.06
CA GLY A 337 -5.20 -7.75 4.74
C GLY A 337 -6.46 -7.75 3.85
N SER A 338 -7.03 -6.58 3.51
CA SER A 338 -8.11 -6.52 2.51
C SER A 338 -7.55 -6.75 1.10
N GLN A 339 -8.40 -7.28 0.21
CA GLN A 339 -8.09 -7.42 -1.20
C GLN A 339 -8.62 -6.21 -1.97
N VAL A 340 -7.79 -5.64 -2.84
CA VAL A 340 -8.17 -4.56 -3.75
C VAL A 340 -8.03 -5.06 -5.18
N PRO A 341 -9.10 -4.99 -5.99
CA PRO A 341 -9.03 -5.42 -7.39
C PRO A 341 -8.20 -4.44 -8.21
N ILE A 342 -7.35 -5.00 -9.07
CA ILE A 342 -6.51 -4.31 -10.03
C ILE A 342 -6.88 -4.80 -11.42
N VAL A 343 -7.00 -3.86 -12.36
CA VAL A 343 -7.09 -4.17 -13.78
C VAL A 343 -5.91 -3.51 -14.48
N VAL A 344 -5.18 -4.28 -15.28
CA VAL A 344 -4.17 -3.77 -16.21
C VAL A 344 -4.75 -3.83 -17.61
N GLY A 345 -4.83 -2.67 -18.27
CA GLY A 345 -5.40 -2.55 -19.60
C GLY A 345 -4.52 -3.18 -20.69
N GLU A 346 -5.14 -3.79 -21.69
CA GLU A 346 -4.45 -4.26 -22.89
C GLU A 346 -3.89 -3.11 -23.73
N GLY A 347 -2.82 -3.36 -24.47
CA GLY A 347 -2.39 -2.48 -25.55
C GLY A 347 -3.33 -2.60 -26.75
N GLY A 348 -3.65 -1.49 -27.40
CA GLY A 348 -4.45 -1.46 -28.61
C GLY A 348 -3.66 -2.04 -29.79
N ARG A 349 -4.30 -2.88 -30.60
CA ARG A 349 -3.70 -3.45 -31.80
C ARG A 349 -3.62 -2.45 -32.94
N GLY A 350 -2.46 -2.37 -33.58
CA GLY A 350 -2.26 -1.59 -34.80
C GLY A 350 -3.07 -2.16 -35.97
N SER A 351 -3.47 -1.29 -36.89
CA SER A 351 -4.16 -1.70 -38.11
C SER A 351 -3.21 -2.31 -39.14
N LYS A 352 -3.77 -3.12 -40.06
CA LYS A 352 -3.11 -3.51 -41.30
C LYS A 352 -3.45 -2.51 -42.41
N GLY A 353 -2.43 -2.03 -43.12
CA GLY A 353 -2.57 -1.15 -44.29
C GLY A 353 -2.64 -1.94 -45.59
N ALA A 354 -3.44 -1.47 -46.54
CA ALA A 354 -3.40 -1.95 -47.91
C ALA A 354 -2.18 -1.38 -48.64
N THR A 355 -1.44 -2.22 -49.36
CA THR A 355 -0.54 -1.69 -50.39
C THR A 355 -1.34 -0.96 -51.45
N SER A 356 -0.85 0.19 -51.90
CA SER A 356 -1.30 0.76 -53.17
C SER A 356 -1.29 -0.34 -54.23
N SER A 357 -2.42 -0.59 -54.86
CA SER A 357 -2.51 -1.52 -55.98
C SER A 357 -1.57 -1.04 -57.07
N GLY A 358 -0.36 -1.60 -57.13
CA GLY A 358 0.47 -1.49 -58.31
C GLY A 358 -0.34 -1.99 -59.50
N PRO A 359 -0.16 -1.41 -60.71
CA PRO A 359 -0.88 -1.85 -61.89
C PRO A 359 -0.75 -3.38 -62.03
N ALA A 360 -1.89 -4.04 -62.24
CA ALA A 360 -1.96 -5.49 -62.35
C ALA A 360 -0.97 -5.97 -63.43
N GLY A 361 0.13 -6.62 -63.03
CA GLY A 361 1.12 -7.16 -63.97
C GLY A 361 2.59 -7.11 -63.53
N THR A 362 2.96 -6.41 -62.46
CA THR A 362 4.39 -6.28 -62.06
C THR A 362 4.95 -7.44 -61.22
N GLY A 363 4.16 -8.46 -60.89
CA GLY A 363 4.62 -9.66 -60.18
C GLY A 363 5.12 -9.43 -58.74
N LYS A 364 5.01 -8.20 -58.21
CA LYS A 364 5.30 -7.93 -56.79
C LYS A 364 4.07 -8.25 -55.96
N ASN A 365 4.21 -9.16 -54.99
CA ASN A 365 3.18 -9.45 -54.01
C ASN A 365 2.76 -8.16 -53.28
N PRO A 366 1.46 -7.95 -53.02
CA PRO A 366 1.01 -6.87 -52.13
C PRO A 366 1.53 -7.15 -50.72
N GLY A 367 2.63 -6.50 -50.32
CA GLY A 367 3.18 -6.60 -48.97
C GLY A 367 2.40 -5.72 -48.01
N TYR A 368 1.52 -6.30 -47.20
CA TYR A 368 0.79 -5.55 -46.16
C TYR A 368 1.76 -4.88 -45.18
N TYR A 369 1.51 -3.60 -44.87
CA TYR A 369 2.22 -2.90 -43.81
C TYR A 369 1.42 -2.99 -42.52
N THR A 370 2.10 -3.26 -41.42
CA THR A 370 1.46 -3.31 -40.10
C THR A 370 1.86 -2.08 -39.29
N ALA A 371 0.85 -1.37 -38.78
CA ALA A 371 1.10 -0.35 -37.77
C ALA A 371 1.46 -1.03 -36.44
N GLY A 372 2.27 -0.36 -35.62
CA GLY A 372 2.69 -0.89 -34.33
C GLY A 372 1.54 -1.02 -33.34
N ASP A 373 1.63 -2.04 -32.49
CA ASP A 373 0.73 -2.23 -31.37
C ASP A 373 1.09 -1.24 -30.24
N GLY A 374 0.07 -0.79 -29.51
CA GLY A 374 0.24 -0.05 -28.26
C GLY A 374 0.83 -0.94 -27.18
N ALA A 375 1.59 -0.34 -26.27
CA ALA A 375 2.06 -1.03 -25.08
C ALA A 375 0.88 -1.35 -24.15
N PRO A 376 0.94 -2.48 -23.41
CA PRO A 376 -0.01 -2.69 -22.33
C PRO A 376 0.11 -1.59 -21.26
N GLY A 377 -0.94 -1.48 -20.46
CA GLY A 377 -0.90 -0.68 -19.25
C GLY A 377 0.05 -1.26 -18.20
N GLN A 378 0.19 -0.55 -17.09
CA GLN A 378 0.94 -1.01 -15.94
C GLN A 378 0.29 -0.47 -14.66
N VAL A 379 0.42 -1.20 -13.56
CA VAL A 379 0.11 -0.71 -12.22
C VAL A 379 1.30 -1.00 -11.31
N THR A 380 1.85 0.04 -10.69
CA THR A 380 2.94 -0.07 -9.70
C THR A 380 2.43 0.40 -8.35
N ILE A 381 2.61 -0.42 -7.32
CA ILE A 381 2.20 -0.15 -5.95
C ILE A 381 3.46 -0.14 -5.10
N THR A 382 3.70 0.95 -4.38
CA THR A 382 4.85 1.08 -3.47
C THR A 382 4.34 1.47 -2.09
N TRP A 383 4.85 0.82 -1.05
CA TRP A 383 4.47 1.12 0.33
C TRP A 383 5.67 1.25 1.25
N THR A 384 5.55 2.13 2.23
CA THR A 384 6.55 2.35 3.30
C THR A 384 5.93 2.09 4.66
N CYS A 385 6.82 1.84 5.62
CA CYS A 385 6.49 1.62 7.03
C CYS A 385 7.03 2.80 7.85
N LEU A 386 6.44 3.05 9.02
CA LEU A 386 6.96 4.01 10.00
C LEU A 386 8.20 3.48 10.72
#